data_AF-A0A447JEJ0-F1
#
_entry.id   AF-A0A447JEJ0-F1
#
_cell.length_a   1.000
_cell.length_b   1.000
_cell.length_c   1.000
_cell.angle_alpha   90.00
_cell.angle_beta   90.00
_cell.angle_gamma   90.00
#
_symmetry.space_group_name_H-M   'P 1'
#
loop_
_entity.id
_entity.type
_entity.pdbx_description
1 polymer ?
#
loop_
_entity_poly.entity_id
_entity_poly.type
_entity_poly.pdbx_seq_one_letter_code
_entity_poly.pdbx_strand_id
1 'polypeptide(L)'
;MQMLPVTMQDTVYGELHWQSPNVNASTPLLNSVSTMLGRGLYFNQAQKHFQQLLLMEERATIARELHDSLAQVLSYLRIQLTLLKRAIPEDNAGAQSIMADFSRALNDAYRQLRELLTTFRLTLQQADLPSALHEMLEDLQSQTPAKLTLDCRLPTLALDAQMQVHLLQIVREAVLNAIKHANASEIAVSCVTAA
;
A
#
# COMPACT_ATOMS: atom_id res chain seq x y z
N MET A 1 -44.99 6.25 14.22
CA MET A 1 -43.72 6.65 13.60
C MET A 1 -43.64 5.93 12.26
N GLN A 2 -43.49 6.67 11.17
CA GLN A 2 -43.45 6.12 9.80
C GLN A 2 -42.00 6.11 9.31
N MET A 3 -41.63 5.10 8.53
CA MET A 3 -40.27 4.92 8.01
C MET A 3 -40.30 4.70 6.50
N LEU A 4 -39.32 5.27 5.80
CA LEU A 4 -39.15 5.14 4.35
C LEU A 4 -37.66 4.93 4.07
N PRO A 5 -37.26 3.83 3.44
CA PRO A 5 -35.86 3.61 3.12
C PRO A 5 -35.39 4.59 2.05
N VAL A 6 -34.16 5.08 2.21
CA VAL A 6 -33.43 5.87 1.23
C VAL A 6 -32.63 4.89 0.39
N THR A 7 -33.13 4.59 -0.81
CA THR A 7 -32.52 3.62 -1.71
C THR A 7 -32.13 4.28 -3.01
N MET A 8 -31.09 3.74 -3.64
CA MET A 8 -30.75 4.03 -5.01
C MET A 8 -30.23 2.74 -5.64
N GLN A 9 -30.83 2.34 -6.77
CA GLN A 9 -30.68 0.99 -7.32
C GLN A 9 -31.04 -0.08 -6.26
N ASP A 10 -30.17 -1.05 -6.01
CA ASP A 10 -30.37 -2.13 -5.03
C ASP A 10 -29.74 -1.84 -3.65
N THR A 11 -29.14 -0.66 -3.47
CA THR A 11 -28.42 -0.30 -2.24
C THR A 11 -29.28 0.60 -1.35
N VAL A 12 -29.39 0.22 -0.07
CA VAL A 12 -30.01 1.05 0.98
C VAL A 12 -28.95 1.93 1.62
N TYR A 13 -29.13 3.25 1.54
CA TYR A 13 -28.20 4.24 2.09
C TYR A 13 -28.60 4.73 3.49
N GLY A 14 -29.85 4.48 3.90
CA GLY A 14 -30.37 4.86 5.20
C GLY A 14 -31.89 4.82 5.25
N GLU A 15 -32.48 5.41 6.28
CA GLU A 15 -33.93 5.47 6.48
C GLU A 15 -34.37 6.88 6.89
N LEU A 16 -35.48 7.34 6.33
CA LEU A 16 -36.17 8.55 6.74
C LEU A 16 -37.28 8.20 7.73
N HIS A 17 -37.21 8.77 8.93
CA HIS A 17 -38.21 8.57 9.97
C HIS A 17 -38.98 9.88 10.20
N TRP A 18 -40.30 9.81 10.26
CA TRP A 18 -41.12 10.97 10.61
C TRP A 18 -42.36 10.59 11.43
N GLN A 19 -42.95 11.62 12.04
CA GLN A 19 -44.19 11.52 12.80
C GLN A 19 -45.12 12.63 12.30
N SER A 20 -46.28 12.26 11.75
CA SER A 20 -47.31 13.20 11.31
C SER A 20 -48.67 12.79 11.86
N PRO A 21 -49.48 13.74 12.37
CA PRO A 21 -50.86 13.47 12.78
C PRO A 21 -51.81 13.28 11.58
N ASN A 22 -51.38 13.63 10.35
CA ASN A 22 -52.19 13.53 9.14
C ASN A 22 -51.54 12.55 8.14
N VAL A 23 -52.16 11.39 7.93
CA VAL A 23 -51.55 10.18 7.34
C VAL A 23 -51.38 10.24 5.81
N ASN A 24 -52.13 11.12 5.11
CA ASN A 24 -52.24 11.07 3.64
C ASN A 24 -51.55 12.19 2.86
N ALA A 25 -51.09 13.27 3.51
CA ALA A 25 -50.74 14.51 2.79
C ALA A 25 -49.29 14.60 2.29
N SER A 26 -48.42 13.61 2.51
CA SER A 26 -46.98 13.79 2.26
C SER A 26 -46.26 12.60 1.64
N THR A 27 -46.90 11.46 1.41
CA THR A 27 -46.22 10.26 0.90
C THR A 27 -45.53 10.46 -0.46
N PRO A 28 -46.15 11.13 -1.46
CA PRO A 28 -45.48 11.42 -2.73
C PRO A 28 -44.28 12.36 -2.57
N LEU A 29 -44.40 13.36 -1.68
CA LEU A 29 -43.33 14.31 -1.37
C LEU A 29 -42.17 13.59 -0.66
N LEU A 30 -42.45 12.76 0.33
CA LEU A 30 -41.46 11.98 1.07
C LEU A 30 -40.75 10.97 0.18
N ASN A 31 -41.47 10.32 -0.74
CA ASN A 31 -40.86 9.50 -1.79
C ASN A 31 -39.93 10.31 -2.70
N SER A 32 -40.33 11.54 -3.04
CA SER A 32 -39.51 12.44 -3.87
C SER A 32 -38.24 12.88 -3.13
N VAL A 33 -38.36 13.22 -1.84
CA VAL A 33 -37.22 13.56 -0.96
C VAL A 33 -36.31 12.35 -0.77
N SER A 34 -36.86 11.16 -0.49
CA SER A 34 -36.08 9.93 -0.38
C SER A 34 -35.28 9.64 -1.65
N THR A 35 -35.93 9.76 -2.81
CA THR A 35 -35.27 9.56 -4.11
C THR A 35 -34.18 10.61 -4.35
N MET A 36 -34.41 11.89 -4.02
CA MET A 36 -33.39 12.94 -4.15
C MET A 36 -32.20 12.70 -3.21
N LEU A 37 -32.46 12.30 -1.97
CA LEU A 37 -31.40 11.96 -1.00
C LEU A 37 -30.62 10.73 -1.45
N GLY A 38 -31.29 9.68 -1.91
CA GLY A 38 -30.64 8.47 -2.44
C GLY A 38 -29.73 8.80 -3.63
N ARG A 39 -30.21 9.62 -4.57
CA ARG A 39 -29.39 10.12 -5.70
C ARG A 39 -28.21 10.97 -5.25
N GLY A 40 -28.43 11.90 -4.31
CA GLY A 40 -27.38 12.79 -3.80
C GLY A 40 -26.28 12.02 -3.07
N LEU A 41 -26.65 11.05 -2.23
CA LEU A 41 -25.72 10.18 -1.53
C LEU A 41 -24.96 9.26 -2.49
N TYR A 42 -25.66 8.63 -3.45
CA TYR A 42 -25.03 7.85 -4.51
C TYR A 42 -23.99 8.67 -5.28
N PHE A 43 -24.36 9.87 -5.74
CA PHE A 43 -23.46 10.73 -6.49
C PHE A 43 -22.27 11.19 -5.64
N ASN A 44 -22.49 11.55 -4.36
CA ASN A 44 -21.41 11.95 -3.46
C ASN A 44 -20.42 10.79 -3.22
N GLN A 45 -20.91 9.58 -3.02
CA GLN A 45 -20.08 8.40 -2.82
C GLN A 45 -19.31 8.04 -4.10
N ALA A 46 -19.98 8.04 -5.25
CA ALA A 46 -19.35 7.81 -6.54
C ALA A 46 -18.27 8.86 -6.85
N GLN A 47 -18.53 10.14 -6.56
CA GLN A 47 -17.56 11.22 -6.73
C GLN A 47 -16.34 11.05 -5.82
N LYS A 48 -16.55 10.72 -4.54
CA LYS A 48 -15.44 10.42 -3.61
C LYS A 48 -14.61 9.24 -4.10
N HIS A 49 -15.26 8.19 -4.59
CA HIS A 49 -14.56 7.02 -5.11
C HIS A 49 -13.76 7.35 -6.37
N PHE A 50 -14.32 8.14 -7.28
CA PHE A 50 -13.61 8.63 -8.47
C PHE A 50 -12.41 9.51 -8.10
N GLN A 51 -12.54 10.40 -7.11
CA GLN A 51 -11.41 11.20 -6.60
C GLN A 51 -10.31 10.33 -5.98
N GLN A 52 -10.69 9.27 -5.25
CA GLN A 52 -9.72 8.31 -4.73
C GLN A 52 -8.98 7.60 -5.87
N LEU A 53 -9.69 7.16 -6.91
CA LEU A 53 -9.08 6.52 -8.08
C LEU A 53 -8.10 7.45 -8.81
N LEU A 54 -8.47 8.72 -9.03
CA LEU A 54 -7.59 9.72 -9.64
C LEU A 54 -6.31 9.94 -8.80
N LEU A 55 -6.44 10.10 -7.48
CA LEU A 55 -5.29 10.25 -6.60
C LEU A 55 -4.39 9.00 -6.61
N MET A 56 -4.97 7.81 -6.70
CA MET A 56 -4.20 6.57 -6.84
C MET A 56 -3.44 6.55 -8.16
N GLU A 57 -4.08 6.89 -9.28
CA GLU A 57 -3.44 6.96 -10.60
C GLU A 57 -2.27 7.96 -10.65
N GLU A 58 -2.46 9.14 -10.07
CA GLU A 58 -1.41 10.17 -9.99
C GLU A 58 -0.21 9.66 -9.17
N ARG A 59 -0.47 9.05 -8.02
CA ARG A 59 0.56 8.40 -7.20
C ARG A 59 1.30 7.29 -7.96
N ALA A 60 0.63 6.59 -8.87
CA ALA A 60 1.22 5.51 -9.67
C ALA A 60 2.21 6.06 -10.68
N THR A 61 1.80 7.13 -11.32
CA THR A 61 2.61 7.83 -12.32
C THR A 61 3.88 8.35 -11.66
N ILE A 62 3.74 9.00 -10.49
CA ILE A 62 4.89 9.48 -9.70
C ILE A 62 5.82 8.33 -9.30
N ALA A 63 5.28 7.21 -8.80
CA ALA A 63 6.11 6.05 -8.45
C ALA A 63 6.90 5.50 -9.65
N ARG A 64 6.25 5.40 -10.81
CA ARG A 64 6.88 4.90 -12.03
C ARG A 64 7.98 5.83 -12.51
N GLU A 65 7.70 7.13 -12.58
CA GLU A 65 8.68 8.15 -12.98
C GLU A 65 9.89 8.19 -12.04
N LEU A 66 9.68 8.11 -10.73
CA LEU A 66 10.76 8.05 -9.74
C LEU A 66 11.58 6.76 -9.86
N HIS A 67 10.94 5.62 -10.11
CA HIS A 67 11.66 4.36 -10.31
C HIS A 67 12.52 4.41 -11.58
N ASP A 68 11.97 4.89 -12.68
CA ASP A 68 12.66 4.92 -13.96
C ASP A 68 13.77 5.97 -13.99
N SER A 69 13.59 7.13 -13.34
CA SER A 69 14.61 8.19 -13.33
C SER A 69 15.64 8.03 -12.20
N LEU A 70 15.22 7.91 -10.94
CA LEU A 70 16.13 7.96 -9.79
C LEU A 70 16.69 6.59 -9.40
N ALA A 71 15.87 5.53 -9.42
CA ALA A 71 16.34 4.22 -8.97
C ALA A 71 17.37 3.63 -9.94
N GLN A 72 17.21 3.89 -11.23
CA GLN A 72 18.19 3.52 -12.27
C GLN A 72 19.51 4.28 -12.11
N VAL A 73 19.45 5.59 -11.90
CA VAL A 73 20.66 6.43 -11.71
C VAL A 73 21.44 6.00 -10.46
N LEU A 74 20.75 5.77 -9.34
CA LEU A 74 21.42 5.28 -8.11
C LEU A 74 22.02 3.89 -8.30
N SER A 75 21.35 3.00 -9.03
CA SER A 75 21.89 1.67 -9.36
C SER A 75 23.14 1.77 -10.21
N TYR A 76 23.15 2.65 -11.21
CA TYR A 76 24.31 2.93 -12.05
C TYR A 76 25.47 3.49 -11.23
N LEU A 77 25.23 4.48 -10.36
CA LEU A 77 26.25 5.05 -9.48
C LEU A 77 26.85 3.99 -8.54
N ARG A 78 26.05 3.02 -8.08
CA ARG A 78 26.55 1.91 -7.24
C ARG A 78 27.52 1.02 -8.00
N ILE A 79 27.22 0.74 -9.27
CA ILE A 79 28.11 -0.04 -10.16
C ILE A 79 29.40 0.74 -10.38
N GLN A 80 29.33 2.03 -10.72
CA GLN A 80 30.51 2.87 -10.93
C GLN A 80 31.40 2.94 -9.68
N LEU A 81 30.79 3.10 -8.50
CA LEU A 81 31.52 3.10 -7.23
C LEU A 81 32.21 1.76 -6.95
N THR A 82 31.55 0.64 -7.30
CA THR A 82 32.13 -0.71 -7.16
C THR A 82 33.33 -0.89 -8.11
N LEU A 83 33.23 -0.41 -9.34
CA LEU A 83 34.34 -0.43 -10.31
C LEU A 83 35.50 0.45 -9.85
N LEU A 84 35.19 1.65 -9.36
CA LEU A 84 36.19 2.59 -8.83
C LEU A 84 36.93 1.99 -7.62
N LYS A 85 36.21 1.34 -6.71
CA LYS A 85 36.81 0.64 -5.56
C LYS A 85 37.81 -0.45 -5.98
N ARG A 86 37.56 -1.15 -7.10
CA ARG A 86 38.48 -2.16 -7.65
C ARG A 86 39.70 -1.55 -8.35
N ALA A 87 39.58 -0.32 -8.85
CA ALA A 87 40.66 0.36 -9.56
C ALA A 87 41.63 1.10 -8.60
N ILE A 88 41.21 1.36 -7.37
CA ILE A 88 42.02 2.03 -6.35
C ILE A 88 42.89 1.00 -5.62
N PRO A 89 44.21 1.25 -5.47
CA PRO A 89 45.10 0.42 -4.67
C PRO A 89 44.63 0.27 -3.21
N GLU A 90 44.73 -0.93 -2.64
CA GLU A 90 44.27 -1.21 -1.27
C GLU A 90 45.04 -0.44 -0.18
N ASP A 91 46.29 -0.04 -0.46
CA ASP A 91 47.16 0.70 0.45
C ASP A 91 46.80 2.19 0.56
N ASN A 92 45.94 2.71 -0.33
CA ASN A 92 45.46 4.09 -0.25
C ASN A 92 44.28 4.23 0.73
N ALA A 93 44.60 4.25 2.03
CA ALA A 93 43.63 4.35 3.12
C ALA A 93 42.67 5.56 3.00
N GLY A 94 43.18 6.71 2.52
CA GLY A 94 42.36 7.91 2.32
C GLY A 94 41.27 7.71 1.26
N ALA A 95 41.65 7.14 0.11
CA ALA A 95 40.71 6.83 -0.95
C ALA A 95 39.70 5.74 -0.53
N GLN A 96 40.13 4.72 0.23
CA GLN A 96 39.24 3.69 0.76
C GLN A 96 38.20 4.26 1.74
N SER A 97 38.59 5.20 2.61
CA SER A 97 37.67 5.88 3.53
C SER A 97 36.58 6.66 2.76
N ILE A 98 36.98 7.44 1.75
CA ILE A 98 36.05 8.22 0.94
C ILE A 98 35.08 7.28 0.19
N MET A 99 35.58 6.17 -0.37
CA MET A 99 34.74 5.17 -1.04
C MET A 99 33.73 4.50 -0.10
N ALA A 100 34.11 4.26 1.16
CA ALA A 100 33.20 3.73 2.17
C ALA A 100 32.09 4.74 2.50
N ASP A 101 32.41 6.04 2.60
CA ASP A 101 31.45 7.11 2.84
C ASP A 101 30.44 7.24 1.70
N PHE A 102 30.93 7.27 0.45
CA PHE A 102 30.05 7.27 -0.73
C PHE A 102 29.16 6.03 -0.79
N SER A 103 29.70 4.85 -0.45
CA SER A 103 28.93 3.61 -0.47
C SER A 103 27.80 3.66 0.56
N ARG A 104 28.07 4.19 1.75
CA ARG A 104 27.05 4.39 2.80
C ARG A 104 25.97 5.37 2.35
N ALA A 105 26.37 6.56 1.90
CA ALA A 105 25.43 7.60 1.46
C ALA A 105 24.54 7.13 0.30
N LEU A 106 25.11 6.40 -0.66
CA LEU A 106 24.38 5.86 -1.79
C LEU A 106 23.38 4.77 -1.38
N ASN A 107 23.77 3.88 -0.47
CA ASN A 107 22.87 2.86 0.07
C ASN A 107 21.72 3.49 0.86
N ASP A 108 21.99 4.52 1.65
CA ASP A 108 20.95 5.26 2.39
C ASP A 108 19.98 5.97 1.44
N ALA A 109 20.48 6.65 0.42
CA ALA A 109 19.65 7.28 -0.60
C ALA A 109 18.78 6.25 -1.36
N TYR A 110 19.35 5.11 -1.71
CA TYR A 110 18.62 4.03 -2.38
C TYR A 110 17.52 3.45 -1.48
N ARG A 111 17.79 3.27 -0.17
CA ARG A 111 16.80 2.83 0.81
C ARG A 111 15.64 3.82 0.93
N GLN A 112 15.94 5.11 1.12
CA GLN A 112 14.92 6.16 1.21
C GLN A 112 14.06 6.24 -0.05
N LEU A 113 14.67 6.16 -1.23
CA LEU A 113 13.92 6.11 -2.49
C LEU A 113 13.01 4.88 -2.56
N ARG A 114 13.52 3.71 -2.16
CA ARG A 114 12.74 2.47 -2.16
C ARG A 114 11.55 2.55 -1.20
N GLU A 115 11.73 3.11 -0.01
CA GLU A 115 10.65 3.36 0.98
C GLU A 115 9.56 4.30 0.40
N LEU A 116 9.99 5.38 -0.25
CA LEU A 116 9.09 6.34 -0.89
C LEU A 116 8.31 5.68 -2.04
N LEU A 117 9.00 5.00 -2.95
CA LEU A 117 8.40 4.24 -4.05
C LEU A 117 7.40 3.19 -3.56
N THR A 118 7.72 2.48 -2.48
CA THR A 118 6.81 1.51 -1.90
C THR A 118 5.56 2.16 -1.31
N THR A 119 5.69 3.32 -0.67
CA THR A 119 4.55 4.08 -0.13
C THR A 119 3.56 4.46 -1.25
N PHE A 120 4.10 4.94 -2.39
CA PHE A 120 3.26 5.27 -3.54
C PHE A 120 2.64 4.02 -4.19
N ARG A 121 3.41 2.93 -4.39
CA ARG A 121 2.92 1.71 -5.06
C ARG A 121 1.89 0.92 -4.24
N LEU A 122 1.97 0.96 -2.90
CA LEU A 122 1.05 0.23 -2.03
C LEU A 122 -0.33 0.87 -1.93
N THR A 123 -0.45 2.18 -2.17
CA THR A 123 -1.76 2.83 -2.28
C THR A 123 -2.55 2.44 -3.52
N LEU A 124 -1.96 1.68 -4.45
CA LEU A 124 -2.54 1.39 -5.76
C LEU A 124 -3.04 -0.03 -5.97
N GLN A 125 -2.37 -1.03 -5.42
CA GLN A 125 -2.56 -2.38 -5.96
C GLN A 125 -3.66 -3.18 -5.28
N GLN A 126 -3.90 -3.08 -3.98
CA GLN A 126 -4.82 -4.03 -3.34
C GLN A 126 -5.58 -3.44 -2.16
N ALA A 127 -6.91 -3.55 -2.19
CA ALA A 127 -7.79 -3.33 -1.04
C ALA A 127 -7.71 -4.46 0.00
N ASP A 128 -6.70 -5.33 -0.10
CA ASP A 128 -6.55 -6.62 0.58
C ASP A 128 -5.06 -6.83 0.94
N LEU A 129 -4.74 -6.71 2.24
CA LEU A 129 -3.41 -6.96 2.79
C LEU A 129 -2.95 -8.44 2.66
N PRO A 130 -3.78 -9.47 2.97
CA PRO A 130 -3.43 -10.86 2.72
C PRO A 130 -2.90 -11.16 1.32
N SER A 131 -3.59 -10.68 0.28
CA SER A 131 -3.19 -10.89 -1.11
C SER A 131 -1.87 -10.19 -1.42
N ALA A 132 -1.63 -9.00 -0.86
CA ALA A 132 -0.41 -8.23 -1.10
C ALA A 132 0.80 -8.89 -0.42
N LEU A 133 0.60 -9.46 0.77
CA LEU A 133 1.61 -10.26 1.46
C LEU A 133 1.94 -11.54 0.68
N HIS A 134 0.94 -12.18 0.08
CA HIS A 134 1.13 -13.39 -0.70
C HIS A 134 1.97 -13.12 -1.96
N GLU A 135 1.58 -12.13 -2.77
CA GLU A 135 2.29 -11.74 -4.00
C GLU A 135 3.75 -11.34 -3.68
N MET A 136 3.95 -10.58 -2.60
CA MET A 136 5.30 -10.22 -2.15
C MET A 136 6.14 -11.44 -1.77
N LEU A 137 5.58 -12.44 -1.09
CA LEU A 137 6.33 -13.64 -0.70
C LEU A 137 6.62 -14.55 -1.89
N GLU A 138 5.71 -14.64 -2.86
CA GLU A 138 5.97 -15.33 -4.13
C GLU A 138 7.15 -14.69 -4.88
N ASP A 139 7.20 -13.36 -4.97
CA ASP A 139 8.32 -12.63 -5.57
C ASP A 139 9.65 -12.96 -4.86
N LEU A 140 9.65 -13.00 -3.53
CA LEU A 140 10.83 -13.27 -2.71
C LEU A 140 11.25 -14.74 -2.70
N GLN A 141 10.34 -15.68 -2.98
CA GLN A 141 10.64 -17.11 -3.01
C GLN A 141 11.71 -17.45 -4.05
N SER A 142 11.77 -16.70 -5.16
CA SER A 142 12.81 -16.84 -6.19
C SER A 142 14.24 -16.52 -5.70
N GLN A 143 14.38 -15.81 -4.57
CA GLN A 143 15.66 -15.35 -4.04
C GLN A 143 16.26 -16.28 -2.97
N THR A 144 15.55 -17.36 -2.61
CA THR A 144 16.00 -18.28 -1.55
C THR A 144 15.55 -19.72 -1.82
N PRO A 145 16.37 -20.73 -1.50
CA PRO A 145 15.93 -22.12 -1.47
C PRO A 145 15.07 -22.43 -0.23
N ALA A 146 15.03 -21.54 0.77
CA ALA A 146 14.19 -21.71 1.95
C ALA A 146 12.71 -21.66 1.56
N LYS A 147 11.89 -22.51 2.17
CA LYS A 147 10.43 -22.48 1.96
C LYS A 147 9.83 -21.25 2.65
N LEU A 148 9.14 -20.39 1.90
CA LEU A 148 8.37 -19.28 2.46
C LEU A 148 6.92 -19.70 2.68
N THR A 149 6.35 -19.38 3.85
CA THR A 149 4.95 -19.66 4.16
C THR A 149 4.26 -18.43 4.76
N LEU A 150 2.96 -18.27 4.48
CA LEU A 150 2.13 -17.17 4.96
C LEU A 150 0.89 -17.69 5.70
N ASP A 151 0.68 -17.21 6.91
CA ASP A 151 -0.55 -17.33 7.69
C ASP A 151 -1.08 -15.94 8.03
N CYS A 152 -1.94 -15.38 7.18
CA CYS A 152 -2.55 -14.07 7.42
C CYS A 152 -4.04 -14.24 7.78
N ARG A 153 -4.37 -13.96 9.04
CA ARG A 153 -5.74 -14.02 9.58
C ARG A 153 -6.24 -12.65 10.06
N LEU A 154 -5.67 -11.57 9.53
CA LEU A 154 -6.12 -10.21 9.80
C LEU A 154 -7.39 -9.89 9.00
N PRO A 155 -8.44 -9.32 9.64
CA PRO A 155 -9.60 -8.82 8.90
C PRO A 155 -9.20 -7.65 7.97
N THR A 156 -9.72 -7.63 6.74
CA THR A 156 -9.45 -6.58 5.75
C THR A 156 -9.75 -5.15 6.23
N LEU A 157 -10.72 -5.01 7.16
CA LEU A 157 -11.13 -3.74 7.77
C LEU A 157 -10.36 -3.37 9.04
N ALA A 158 -9.46 -4.22 9.53
CA ALA A 158 -8.79 -4.00 10.82
C ALA A 158 -7.70 -2.93 10.78
N LEU A 159 -7.20 -2.59 9.59
CA LEU A 159 -6.07 -1.68 9.38
C LEU A 159 -6.43 -0.65 8.32
N ASP A 160 -6.10 0.62 8.59
CA ASP A 160 -6.15 1.65 7.56
C ASP A 160 -5.09 1.38 6.47
N ALA A 161 -5.27 2.00 5.30
CA ALA A 161 -4.39 1.78 4.15
C ALA A 161 -2.91 2.08 4.46
N GLN A 162 -2.64 3.06 5.33
CA GLN A 162 -1.28 3.45 5.67
C GLN A 162 -0.61 2.43 6.61
N MET A 163 -1.36 1.88 7.57
CA MET A 163 -0.91 0.78 8.42
C MET A 163 -0.64 -0.48 7.59
N GLN A 164 -1.50 -0.80 6.61
CA GLN A 164 -1.27 -1.93 5.71
C GLN A 164 0.05 -1.80 4.93
N VAL A 165 0.36 -0.59 4.44
CA VAL A 165 1.62 -0.28 3.75
C VAL A 165 2.82 -0.53 4.66
N HIS A 166 2.79 0.02 5.88
CA HIS A 166 3.87 -0.12 6.85
C HIS A 166 4.08 -1.59 7.23
N LEU A 167 3.00 -2.33 7.45
CA LEU A 167 3.06 -3.73 7.81
C LEU A 167 3.68 -4.56 6.68
N LEU A 168 3.33 -4.28 5.42
CA LEU A 168 3.95 -4.94 4.27
C LEU A 168 5.48 -4.68 4.22
N GLN A 169 5.93 -3.45 4.50
CA GLN A 169 7.37 -3.14 4.52
C GLN A 169 8.11 -3.84 5.66
N ILE A 170 7.52 -3.87 6.85
CA ILE A 170 8.09 -4.55 8.02
C ILE A 170 8.28 -6.03 7.70
N VAL A 171 7.25 -6.68 7.13
CA VAL A 171 7.32 -8.09 6.75
C VAL A 171 8.37 -8.30 5.65
N ARG A 172 8.38 -7.46 4.61
CA ARG A 172 9.35 -7.55 3.50
C ARG A 172 10.78 -7.53 4.02
N GLU A 173 11.12 -6.54 4.84
CA GLU A 173 12.48 -6.37 5.34
C GLU A 173 12.86 -7.47 6.33
N ALA A 174 11.93 -7.91 7.18
CA ALA A 174 12.14 -9.05 8.07
C ALA A 174 12.47 -10.34 7.28
N VAL A 175 11.73 -10.62 6.20
CA VAL A 175 11.96 -11.77 5.33
C VAL A 175 13.29 -11.63 4.58
N LEU A 176 13.61 -10.46 4.02
CA LEU A 176 14.90 -10.22 3.37
C LEU A 176 16.07 -10.40 4.33
N ASN A 177 15.94 -9.96 5.58
CA ASN A 177 16.96 -10.16 6.60
C ASN A 177 17.10 -11.64 6.99
N ALA A 178 15.99 -12.36 7.10
CA ALA A 178 16.01 -13.81 7.32
C ALA A 178 16.70 -14.55 6.16
N ILE A 179 16.38 -14.20 4.90
CA ILE A 179 17.02 -14.77 3.71
C ILE A 179 18.54 -14.52 3.73
N LYS A 180 18.98 -13.31 4.07
CA LYS A 180 20.41 -12.94 4.05
C LYS A 180 21.21 -13.52 5.21
N HIS A 181 20.60 -13.68 6.39
CA HIS A 181 21.35 -13.86 7.63
C HIS A 181 20.98 -15.10 8.43
N ALA A 182 19.79 -15.69 8.25
CA ALA A 182 19.34 -16.80 9.10
C ALA A 182 19.84 -18.17 8.65
N ASN A 183 20.28 -18.32 7.39
CA ASN A 183 20.65 -19.60 6.78
C ASN A 183 19.58 -20.70 7.00
N ALA A 184 18.31 -20.28 6.96
CA ALA A 184 17.16 -21.09 7.34
C ALA A 184 16.68 -21.99 6.20
N SER A 185 16.10 -23.15 6.55
CA SER A 185 15.39 -24.03 5.61
C SER A 185 13.94 -23.61 5.38
N GLU A 186 13.36 -22.85 6.31
CA GLU A 186 11.98 -22.36 6.27
C GLU A 186 11.87 -20.99 6.93
N ILE A 187 11.07 -20.10 6.34
CA ILE A 187 10.74 -18.78 6.88
C ILE A 187 9.22 -18.64 6.85
N ALA A 188 8.60 -18.59 8.03
CA ALA A 188 7.15 -18.48 8.19
C ALA A 188 6.75 -17.08 8.64
N VAL A 189 5.78 -16.48 7.96
CA VAL A 189 5.17 -15.18 8.31
C VAL A 189 3.76 -15.43 8.85
N SER A 190 3.49 -14.95 10.06
CA SER A 190 2.14 -15.01 10.65
C SER A 190 1.64 -13.62 11.05
N CYS A 191 0.44 -13.27 10.60
CA CYS A 191 -0.24 -12.02 10.91
C CYS A 191 -1.61 -12.33 11.53
N VAL A 192 -1.71 -12.22 12.86
CA VAL A 192 -2.90 -12.56 13.65
C VAL A 192 -3.27 -11.42 14.60
N THR A 193 -4.55 -11.26 14.93
CA THR A 193 -4.98 -10.36 16.01
C THR A 193 -4.61 -10.96 17.36
N ALA A 194 -4.08 -10.15 18.28
CA ALA A 194 -3.89 -10.57 19.66
C ALA A 194 -5.26 -10.92 20.28
N ALA A 195 -5.32 -12.08 20.95
CA ALA A 195 -6.51 -12.57 21.65
C ALA A 195 -6.77 -11.79 22.94
#